data_AF-A0A6P1E0S0-F1
#
_entry.id   AF-A0A6P1E0S0-F1
#
_cell.length_a   1.000
_cell.length_b   1.000
_cell.length_c   1.000
_cell.angle_alpha   90.00
_cell.angle_beta   90.00
_cell.angle_gamma   90.00
#
_symmetry.space_group_name_H-M   'P 1'
#
loop_
_entity.id
_entity.type
_entity.pdbx_description
1 polymer ?
#
loop_
_entity_poly.entity_id
_entity_poly.type
_entity_poly.pdbx_seq_one_letter_code
_entity_poly.pdbx_strand_id
1 'polypeptide(L)'
;MIAAAIAAAPQEAVSDPDNPPTQAGDWNDAIIVHEGGYPAVQAALEERQRSRRPCKAPKKILTTIPFDADVLAGLRATGKGWRAHVNDLMREWLARRE
;
A
#
# COMPACT_ATOMS: atom_id res chain seq x y z
N MET A 1 14.66 21.42 5.89
CA MET A 1 14.87 20.43 6.97
C MET A 1 15.87 19.36 6.53
N ILE A 2 15.57 18.51 5.53
CA ILE A 2 16.46 17.40 5.13
C ILE A 2 17.82 17.89 4.59
N ALA A 3 17.85 18.89 3.70
CA ALA A 3 19.10 19.39 3.10
C ALA A 3 20.09 19.96 4.13
N ALA A 4 19.59 20.64 5.17
CA ALA A 4 20.43 21.20 6.25
C ALA A 4 21.01 20.08 7.14
N ALA A 5 20.25 19.00 7.37
CA ALA A 5 20.72 17.85 8.13
C ALA A 5 21.84 17.09 7.40
N ILE A 6 21.74 16.97 6.07
CA ILE A 6 22.80 16.33 5.25
C ILE A 6 24.10 17.15 5.30
N ALA A 7 24.01 18.48 5.25
CA ALA A 7 25.19 19.35 5.30
C ALA A 7 25.89 19.38 6.68
N ALA A 8 25.17 19.08 7.75
CA ALA A 8 25.71 19.05 9.12
C ALA A 8 26.24 17.68 9.55
N ALA A 9 26.07 16.64 8.73
CA ALA A 9 26.55 15.31 9.05
C ALA A 9 28.10 15.26 8.99
N PRO A 10 28.76 14.57 9.93
CA PRO A 10 30.20 14.36 9.88
C PRO A 10 30.59 13.59 8.61
N GLN A 11 31.69 14.00 7.98
CA GLN A 11 32.25 13.36 6.78
C GLN A 11 32.90 12.01 7.09
N GLU A 12 33.24 11.75 8.35
CA GLU A 12 33.81 10.49 8.80
C GLU A 12 32.70 9.52 9.24
N ALA A 13 32.86 8.25 8.86
CA ALA A 13 31.95 7.20 9.23
C ALA A 13 32.01 6.95 10.74
N VAL A 14 30.87 7.11 11.41
CA VAL A 14 30.72 6.74 12.82
C VAL A 14 30.80 5.22 12.92
N SER A 15 31.69 4.71 13.78
CA SER A 15 31.79 3.27 14.05
C SER A 15 30.62 2.84 14.95
N ASP A 16 29.65 2.16 14.36
CA ASP A 16 28.47 1.64 15.02
C ASP A 16 28.53 0.09 15.05
N PRO A 17 28.52 -0.54 16.24
CA PRO A 17 28.51 -2.00 16.36
C PRO A 17 27.33 -2.70 15.67
N ASP A 18 26.16 -2.04 15.62
CA ASP A 18 24.94 -2.58 15.00
C ASP A 18 24.86 -2.28 13.49
N ASN A 19 25.73 -1.41 12.98
CA ASN A 19 25.83 -1.06 11.56
C ASN A 19 27.30 -1.07 11.09
N PRO A 20 27.93 -2.25 11.00
CA PRO A 20 29.32 -2.38 10.57
C PRO A 20 29.52 -1.90 9.12
N PRO A 21 30.73 -1.47 8.74
CA PRO A 21 31.02 -1.07 7.38
C PRO A 21 30.82 -2.23 6.41
N THR A 22 30.24 -1.93 5.25
CA THR A 22 29.97 -2.90 4.18
C THR A 22 31.26 -3.62 3.76
N GLN A 23 31.21 -4.94 3.73
CA GLN A 23 32.31 -5.81 3.33
C GLN A 23 32.18 -6.23 1.87
N ALA A 24 33.28 -6.72 1.28
CA ALA A 24 33.28 -7.16 -0.12
C ALA A 24 32.28 -8.31 -0.40
N GLY A 25 32.07 -9.20 0.58
CA GLY A 25 31.15 -10.33 0.47
C GLY A 25 29.67 -9.95 0.42
N ASP A 26 29.30 -8.77 0.93
CA ASP A 26 27.91 -8.28 0.95
C ASP A 26 27.37 -8.04 -0.48
N TRP A 27 28.27 -7.92 -1.45
CA TRP A 27 27.93 -7.68 -2.86
C TRP A 27 27.67 -8.94 -3.67
N ASN A 28 27.99 -10.13 -3.15
CA ASN A 28 27.94 -11.38 -3.93
C ASN A 28 26.54 -11.72 -4.45
N ASP A 29 25.50 -11.37 -3.68
CA ASP A 29 24.09 -11.61 -4.03
C ASP A 29 23.34 -10.31 -4.39
N ALA A 30 24.08 -9.21 -4.59
CA ALA A 30 23.46 -7.93 -4.89
C ALA A 30 22.81 -7.95 -6.29
N ILE A 31 21.55 -7.52 -6.38
CA ILE A 31 20.86 -7.35 -7.66
C ILE A 31 21.39 -6.07 -8.31
N ILE A 32 22.23 -6.23 -9.34
CA ILE A 32 22.80 -5.13 -10.10
C ILE A 32 21.77 -4.64 -11.13
N VAL A 33 21.45 -3.35 -11.07
CA VAL A 33 20.70 -2.69 -12.14
C VAL A 33 21.68 -2.39 -13.27
N HIS A 34 21.67 -3.25 -14.30
CA HIS A 34 22.69 -3.27 -15.35
C HIS A 34 22.73 -2.02 -16.24
N GLU A 35 21.76 -1.10 -16.15
CA GLU A 35 21.75 0.13 -16.93
C GLU A 35 21.22 1.33 -16.12
N GLY A 36 22.00 2.42 -16.08
CA GLY A 36 21.59 3.71 -15.52
C GLY A 36 21.56 3.85 -13.99
N GLY A 37 21.87 2.79 -13.25
CA GLY A 37 22.09 2.81 -11.79
C GLY A 37 20.93 3.40 -10.98
N TYR A 38 21.26 4.01 -9.83
CA TYR A 38 20.27 4.63 -8.94
C TYR A 38 19.37 5.69 -9.63
N PRO A 39 19.89 6.59 -10.50
CA PRO A 39 19.05 7.54 -11.23
C PRO A 39 17.97 6.89 -12.11
N ALA A 40 18.29 5.78 -12.79
CA ALA A 40 17.30 5.07 -13.61
C ALA A 40 16.18 4.44 -12.77
N VAL A 41 16.52 3.90 -11.60
CA VAL A 41 15.54 3.38 -10.63
C VAL A 41 14.64 4.49 -10.12
N GLN A 42 15.19 5.65 -9.78
CA GLN A 42 14.40 6.81 -9.36
C GLN A 42 13.43 7.25 -10.47
N ALA A 43 13.91 7.41 -11.70
CA ALA A 43 13.08 7.80 -12.83
C ALA A 43 11.93 6.81 -13.09
N ALA A 44 12.21 5.51 -13.07
CA ALA A 44 11.20 4.46 -13.22
C ALA A 44 10.16 4.48 -12.08
N LEU A 45 10.59 4.77 -10.85
CA LEU A 45 9.71 4.87 -9.69
C LEU A 45 8.81 6.10 -9.78
N GLU A 46 9.34 7.24 -10.20
CA GLU A 46 8.59 8.47 -10.43
C GLU A 46 7.55 8.30 -11.54
N GLU A 47 7.95 7.69 -12.66
CA GLU A 47 7.03 7.37 -13.76
C GLU A 47 5.88 6.48 -13.27
N ARG A 48 6.20 5.41 -12.52
CA ARG A 48 5.19 4.53 -11.92
C ARG A 48 4.25 5.28 -10.98
N GLN A 49 4.77 6.22 -10.18
CA GLN A 49 3.95 7.05 -9.28
C GLN A 49 3.05 8.02 -10.06
N ARG A 50 3.54 8.63 -11.15
CA ARG A 50 2.73 9.48 -12.03
C ARG A 50 1.65 8.69 -12.76
N SER A 51 1.95 7.46 -13.20
CA SER A 51 0.97 6.57 -13.84
C SER A 51 -0.08 6.04 -12.88
N ARG A 52 0.21 5.99 -11.57
CA ARG A 52 -0.78 5.67 -10.55
C ARG A 52 -1.73 6.86 -10.42
N ARG A 53 -2.94 6.72 -10.98
CA ARG A 53 -4.03 7.65 -10.68
C ARG A 53 -4.14 7.79 -9.16
N PRO A 54 -4.26 9.02 -8.61
CA PRO A 54 -4.59 9.21 -7.21
C PRO A 54 -5.76 8.30 -6.89
N CYS A 55 -5.69 7.55 -5.78
CA CYS A 55 -6.81 6.77 -5.31
C CYS A 55 -7.99 7.74 -5.13
N LYS A 56 -8.87 7.82 -6.13
CA LYS A 56 -10.15 8.52 -6.03
C LYS A 56 -10.78 8.02 -4.74
N ALA A 57 -11.21 8.96 -3.89
CA ALA A 57 -11.79 8.72 -2.57
C ALA A 57 -12.55 7.39 -2.52
N PRO A 58 -12.43 6.61 -1.41
CA PRO A 58 -12.90 5.25 -1.37
C PRO A 58 -14.35 5.17 -1.83
N LYS A 59 -14.59 4.55 -2.99
CA LYS A 59 -15.93 4.39 -3.58
C LYS A 59 -16.91 3.67 -2.65
N LYS A 60 -16.38 2.96 -1.65
CA LYS A 60 -17.12 2.25 -0.61
C LYS A 60 -16.64 2.78 0.73
N ILE A 61 -17.56 3.36 1.50
CA ILE A 61 -17.31 3.75 2.89
C ILE A 61 -17.49 2.50 3.74
N LEU A 62 -16.49 2.19 4.58
CA LEU A 62 -16.60 1.09 5.54
C LEU A 62 -17.45 1.57 6.72
N THR A 63 -18.66 1.02 6.83
CA THR A 63 -19.56 1.26 7.96
C THR A 63 -19.83 -0.07 8.66
N THR A 64 -19.66 -0.11 9.97
CA THR A 64 -19.99 -1.27 10.79
C THR A 64 -21.46 -1.18 11.20
N ILE A 65 -22.29 -2.04 10.62
CA ILE A 65 -23.72 -2.15 10.95
C ILE A 65 -23.93 -3.49 11.66
N PRO A 66 -24.48 -3.52 12.88
CA PRO A 66 -24.82 -4.76 13.55
C PRO A 66 -26.00 -5.46 12.85
N PHE A 67 -25.93 -6.78 12.76
CA PHE A 67 -26.99 -7.66 12.28
C PHE A 67 -27.27 -8.71 13.34
N ASP A 68 -28.52 -9.17 13.41
CA ASP A 68 -28.87 -10.33 14.24
C ASP A 68 -28.12 -11.59 13.77
N ALA A 69 -27.84 -12.50 14.71
CA ALA A 69 -27.03 -13.68 14.46
C ALA A 69 -27.62 -14.59 13.36
N ASP A 70 -28.94 -14.81 13.40
CA ASP A 70 -29.65 -15.67 12.44
C ASP A 70 -29.65 -15.07 11.03
N VAL A 71 -29.80 -13.75 10.93
CA VAL A 71 -29.76 -13.03 9.66
C VAL A 71 -28.36 -13.14 9.05
N LEU A 72 -27.31 -12.92 9.85
CA LEU A 72 -25.94 -13.04 9.37
C LEU A 72 -25.61 -14.48 8.94
N ALA A 73 -26.12 -15.48 9.64
CA ALA A 73 -25.96 -16.89 9.26
C ALA A 73 -26.62 -17.19 7.91
N GLY A 74 -27.88 -16.75 7.70
CA GLY A 74 -28.58 -16.89 6.43
C GLY A 74 -27.88 -16.19 5.27
N LEU A 75 -27.36 -14.98 5.50
CA LEU A 75 -26.60 -14.23 4.49
C LEU A 75 -25.28 -14.93 4.15
N ARG A 76 -24.54 -15.46 5.13
CA ARG A 76 -23.31 -16.20 4.85
C ARG A 76 -23.58 -17.50 4.07
N ALA A 77 -24.74 -18.12 4.29
CA ALA A 77 -25.16 -19.31 3.57
C ALA A 77 -25.43 -19.05 2.07
N THR A 78 -25.68 -17.81 1.66
CA THR A 78 -25.84 -17.43 0.23
C THR A 78 -24.54 -17.56 -0.58
N GLY A 79 -23.40 -17.80 0.08
CA GLY A 79 -22.14 -18.17 -0.55
C GLY A 79 -21.18 -17.01 -0.82
N LYS A 80 -20.25 -17.21 -1.77
CA LYS A 80 -19.20 -16.24 -2.10
C LYS A 80 -19.85 -14.95 -2.63
N GLY A 81 -19.59 -13.84 -1.95
CA GLY A 81 -20.11 -12.53 -2.35
C GLY A 81 -21.38 -12.09 -1.63
N TRP A 82 -21.80 -12.76 -0.54
CA TRP A 82 -22.98 -12.36 0.25
C TRP A 82 -22.99 -10.88 0.65
N ARG A 83 -21.83 -10.27 0.91
CA ARG A 83 -21.71 -8.82 1.21
C ARG A 83 -22.10 -7.93 0.02
N ALA A 84 -21.79 -8.36 -1.21
CA ALA A 84 -22.21 -7.64 -2.42
C ALA A 84 -23.72 -7.81 -2.63
N HIS A 85 -24.23 -9.03 -2.43
CA HIS A 85 -25.65 -9.33 -2.51
C HIS A 85 -26.48 -8.47 -1.54
N VAL A 86 -26.03 -8.29 -0.29
CA VAL A 86 -26.66 -7.39 0.68
C VAL A 86 -26.69 -5.94 0.18
N ASN A 87 -25.59 -5.45 -0.40
CA ASN A 87 -25.56 -4.10 -0.96
C ASN A 87 -26.53 -3.93 -2.14
N ASP A 88 -26.72 -4.96 -2.96
CA ASP A 88 -27.63 -4.90 -4.10
C ASP A 88 -29.09 -4.93 -3.65
N LEU A 89 -29.43 -5.77 -2.66
CA LEU A 89 -30.76 -5.77 -2.01
C LEU A 89 -31.11 -4.40 -1.42
N MET A 90 -30.15 -3.74 -0.77
CA MET A 90 -30.37 -2.40 -0.20
C MET A 90 -30.61 -1.34 -1.28
N ARG A 91 -29.95 -1.47 -2.45
CA ARG A 91 -30.19 -0.58 -3.59
C ARG A 91 -31.57 -0.78 -4.19
N GLU A 92 -31.98 -2.03 -4.39
CA GLU A 92 -33.31 -2.35 -4.91
C GLU A 92 -34.41 -1.87 -3.96
N TRP A 93 -34.22 -2.09 -2.66
CA TRP A 93 -35.16 -1.64 -1.63
C TRP A 93 -35.30 -0.12 -1.57
N LEU A 94 -34.20 0.62 -1.73
CA LEU A 94 -34.24 2.09 -1.84
C LEU A 94 -34.99 2.53 -3.11
N ALA A 95 -34.68 1.91 -4.26
CA ALA A 95 -35.31 2.24 -5.53
C ALA A 95 -36.83 1.97 -5.58
N ARG A 96 -37.32 1.02 -4.77
CA ARG A 96 -38.75 0.69 -4.68
C ARG A 96 -39.54 1.64 -3.77
N ARG A 97 -38.83 2.45 -2.97
CA ARG A 97 -39.44 3.37 -1.99
C ARG A 97 -39.53 4.81 -2.49
N GLU A 98 -38.85 5.12 -3.57
CA GLU A 98 -38.98 6.34 -4.36
C GLU A 98 -40.08 6.16 -5.43
#